data_AF-A0A2X3JY88-F1
#
_entry.id   AF-A0A2X3JY88-F1
#
_cell.length_a   1.000
_cell.length_b   1.000
_cell.length_c   1.000
_cell.angle_alpha   90.00
_cell.angle_beta   90.00
_cell.angle_gamma   90.00
#
_symmetry.space_group_name_H-M   'P 1'
#
loop_
_entity.id
_entity.type
_entity.pdbx_description
1 polymer ?
#
loop_
_entity_poly.entity_id
_entity_poly.type
_entity_poly.pdbx_seq_one_letter_code
_entity_poly.pdbx_strand_id
1 'polypeptide(L)'
;MDAESHREDADGVALTFELTQSEETKKFWPHDFTLLAHFRVGKTCEIDLESHGEFETTSALHTYFNVGDIAKVSVSGLGDRFIDKVNDAKEDVLTDGIQTFPDRTDRVYLNPQDCSVINDEALNRIIAVGHQHHLNVVGWNPGPALSVSMGDMAG
;
A
#
# COMPACT_ATOMS: atom_id res chain seq x y z
N MET A 1 -6.45 15.01 11.97
CA MET A 1 -7.00 14.75 10.64
C MET A 1 -8.49 14.75 10.82
N ASP A 2 -9.15 15.68 10.15
CA ASP A 2 -10.57 15.94 10.32
C ASP A 2 -11.30 15.61 9.02
N ALA A 3 -12.55 15.17 9.13
CA ALA A 3 -13.39 14.95 7.95
C ALA A 3 -13.81 16.31 7.37
N GLU A 4 -13.36 16.61 6.16
CA GLU A 4 -13.63 17.88 5.49
C GLU A 4 -14.98 17.83 4.76
N SER A 5 -15.24 16.73 4.03
CA SER A 5 -16.48 16.54 3.28
C SER A 5 -16.89 15.08 3.16
N HIS A 6 -18.19 14.86 2.99
CA HIS A 6 -18.75 13.55 2.64
C HIS A 6 -19.86 13.73 1.59
N ARG A 7 -19.98 12.76 0.69
CA ARG A 7 -21.07 12.68 -0.28
C ARG A 7 -21.50 11.24 -0.44
N GLU A 8 -22.80 11.00 -0.51
CA GLU A 8 -23.38 9.69 -0.76
C GLU A 8 -24.24 9.75 -2.02
N ASP A 9 -24.15 8.71 -2.85
CA ASP A 9 -25.04 8.48 -3.98
C ASP A 9 -25.38 6.99 -4.10
N ALA A 10 -26.10 6.62 -5.18
CA ALA A 10 -26.54 5.24 -5.36
C ALA A 10 -25.40 4.24 -5.59
N ASP A 11 -24.21 4.72 -5.98
CA ASP A 11 -23.06 3.90 -6.36
C ASP A 11 -22.00 3.78 -5.25
N GLY A 12 -22.11 4.59 -4.18
CA GLY A 12 -21.25 4.49 -3.01
C GLY A 12 -21.15 5.79 -2.19
N VAL A 13 -20.09 5.84 -1.37
CA VAL A 13 -19.77 6.98 -0.49
C VAL A 13 -18.41 7.54 -0.86
N ALA A 14 -18.31 8.87 -0.93
CA ALA A 14 -17.06 9.60 -1.06
C ALA A 14 -16.76 10.38 0.23
N LEU A 15 -15.53 10.31 0.72
CA LEU A 15 -15.05 11.02 1.91
C LEU A 15 -13.76 11.76 1.58
N THR A 16 -13.60 12.96 2.15
CA THR A 16 -12.31 13.68 2.14
C THR A 16 -11.89 13.97 3.56
N PHE A 17 -10.64 13.63 3.87
CA PHE A 17 -10.00 13.93 5.15
C PHE A 17 -8.85 14.90 4.94
N GLU A 18 -8.74 15.89 5.80
CA GLU A 18 -7.68 16.90 5.74
C GLU A 18 -6.76 16.79 6.97
N LEU A 19 -5.46 16.95 6.73
CA LEU A 19 -4.46 17.18 7.76
C LEU A 19 -3.57 18.35 7.36
N THR A 20 -3.57 19.42 8.16
CA THR A 20 -2.68 20.56 7.99
C THR A 20 -1.54 20.54 9.01
N GLN A 21 -0.48 21.30 8.72
CA GLN A 21 0.55 21.61 9.71
C GLN A 21 -0.04 22.16 11.02
N SER A 22 0.67 21.93 12.13
CA SER A 22 0.43 22.59 13.41
C SER A 22 1.74 23.02 14.06
N GLU A 23 1.65 23.82 15.13
CA GLU A 23 2.81 24.15 15.97
C GLU A 23 3.51 22.90 16.53
N GLU A 24 2.81 21.78 16.65
CA GLU A 24 3.40 20.52 17.08
C GLU A 24 4.16 19.82 15.96
N THR A 25 3.57 19.70 14.76
CA THR A 25 4.25 19.07 13.62
C THR A 25 5.51 19.85 13.22
N LYS A 26 5.44 21.19 13.27
CA LYS A 26 6.57 22.08 12.97
C LYS A 26 7.78 21.92 13.88
N LYS A 27 7.61 21.40 15.10
CA LYS A 27 8.74 21.12 16.00
C LYS A 27 9.66 20.02 15.46
N PHE A 28 9.10 19.07 14.72
CA PHE A 28 9.83 17.90 14.21
C PHE A 28 10.12 17.99 12.71
N TRP A 29 9.22 18.65 11.97
CA TRP A 29 9.34 18.81 10.52
C TRP A 29 8.84 20.21 10.12
N PRO A 30 9.74 21.18 9.91
CA PRO A 30 9.42 22.61 9.83
C PRO A 30 8.90 23.03 8.43
N HIS A 31 7.87 22.36 7.94
CA HIS A 31 7.23 22.65 6.67
C HIS A 31 5.76 22.99 6.87
N ASP A 32 5.26 23.95 6.09
CA ASP A 32 3.83 24.15 5.91
C ASP A 32 3.32 23.12 4.91
N PHE A 33 2.22 22.45 5.26
CA PHE A 33 1.58 21.47 4.39
C PHE A 33 0.07 21.40 4.62
N THR A 34 -0.65 20.97 3.58
CA THR A 34 -2.01 20.43 3.65
C THR A 34 -2.01 19.08 2.95
N LEU A 35 -2.47 18.04 3.63
CA LEU A 35 -2.59 16.68 3.10
C LEU A 35 -4.07 16.32 3.00
N LEU A 36 -4.53 15.97 1.81
CA LEU A 36 -5.89 15.53 1.54
C LEU A 36 -5.88 14.03 1.22
N ALA A 37 -6.73 13.27 1.90
CA ALA A 37 -6.97 11.87 1.59
C ALA A 37 -8.42 11.70 1.13
N HIS A 38 -8.59 11.38 -0.16
CA HIS A 38 -9.89 11.15 -0.77
C HIS A 38 -10.16 9.65 -0.85
N PHE A 39 -11.33 9.25 -0.38
CA PHE A 39 -11.80 7.87 -0.43
C PHE A 39 -13.09 7.81 -1.24
N ARG A 40 -13.20 6.84 -2.14
CA ARG A 40 -14.47 6.43 -2.75
C ARG A 40 -14.71 4.96 -2.49
N VAL A 41 -15.77 4.63 -1.77
CA VAL A 41 -16.11 3.27 -1.38
C VAL A 41 -17.46 2.90 -1.98
N GLY A 42 -17.45 1.91 -2.87
CA GLY A 42 -18.62 1.34 -3.51
C GLY A 42 -18.34 -0.08 -3.99
N LYS A 43 -18.71 -0.40 -5.23
CA LYS A 43 -18.32 -1.68 -5.85
C LYS A 43 -16.79 -1.83 -5.96
N THR A 44 -16.09 -0.71 -6.15
CA THR A 44 -14.64 -0.58 -6.08
C THR A 44 -14.28 0.32 -4.89
N CYS A 45 -13.00 0.29 -4.49
CA CYS A 45 -12.45 1.20 -3.51
C CYS A 45 -11.34 2.02 -4.19
N GLU A 46 -11.43 3.34 -4.13
CA GLU A 46 -10.41 4.26 -4.62
C GLU A 46 -9.88 5.08 -3.45
N ILE A 47 -8.57 5.27 -3.41
CA ILE A 47 -7.86 6.07 -2.42
C ILE A 47 -6.89 6.97 -3.19
N ASP A 48 -7.02 8.27 -2.99
CA ASP A 48 -6.13 9.28 -3.55
C ASP A 48 -5.54 10.13 -2.42
N LEU A 49 -4.25 10.44 -2.52
CA LEU A 49 -3.51 11.20 -1.50
C LEU A 49 -2.82 12.38 -2.17
N GLU A 50 -3.30 13.58 -1.87
CA GLU A 50 -2.76 14.84 -2.36
C GLU A 50 -2.00 15.56 -1.24
N SER A 51 -0.83 16.11 -1.56
CA SER A 51 0.01 16.85 -0.63
C SER A 51 0.36 18.21 -1.21
N HIS A 52 -0.07 19.28 -0.53
CA HIS A 52 0.17 20.65 -0.91
C HIS A 52 1.22 21.29 -0.02
N GLY A 53 2.18 21.97 -0.65
CA GLY A 53 3.22 22.76 0.01
C GLY A 53 4.56 22.63 -0.73
N GLU A 54 5.59 23.26 -0.17
CA GLU A 54 6.94 23.30 -0.77
C GLU A 54 7.89 22.41 0.03
N PHE A 55 8.00 21.14 -0.39
CA PHE A 55 8.86 20.13 0.22
C PHE A 55 9.05 18.93 -0.70
N GLU A 56 10.06 18.11 -0.39
CA GLU A 56 10.24 16.79 -0.99
C GLU A 56 9.76 15.71 -0.01
N THR A 57 9.14 14.66 -0.54
CA THR A 57 8.58 13.58 0.28
C THR A 57 8.64 12.24 -0.44
N THR A 58 8.57 11.17 0.34
CA THR A 58 8.23 9.82 -0.11
C THR A 58 6.97 9.40 0.62
N SER A 59 6.00 8.82 -0.09
CA SER A 59 4.71 8.43 0.46
C SER A 59 4.33 7.01 0.05
N ALA A 60 3.42 6.40 0.79
CA ALA A 60 2.87 5.09 0.48
C ALA A 60 1.45 4.95 1.04
N LEU A 61 0.58 4.25 0.30
CA LEU A 61 -0.67 3.70 0.83
C LEU A 61 -0.43 2.26 1.28
N HIS A 62 -0.16 2.07 2.57
CA HIS A 62 0.25 0.78 3.14
C HIS A 62 -0.95 -0.16 3.34
N THR A 63 -1.53 -0.61 2.22
CA THR A 63 -2.79 -1.35 2.19
C THR A 63 -2.62 -2.82 2.59
N TYR A 64 -3.41 -3.28 3.56
CA TYR A 64 -3.48 -4.67 3.96
C TYR A 64 -4.66 -5.35 3.25
N PHE A 65 -4.36 -6.32 2.39
CA PHE A 65 -5.39 -7.13 1.74
C PHE A 65 -5.66 -8.39 2.54
N ASN A 66 -6.93 -8.63 2.87
CA ASN A 66 -7.35 -9.89 3.47
C ASN A 66 -7.18 -11.03 2.43
N VAL A 67 -6.59 -12.15 2.82
CA VAL A 67 -6.38 -13.33 1.98
C VAL A 67 -6.73 -14.60 2.75
N GLY A 68 -7.14 -15.67 2.07
CA GLY A 68 -7.54 -16.91 2.74
C GLY A 68 -6.39 -17.70 3.34
N ASP A 69 -5.33 -17.89 2.58
CA ASP A 69 -4.12 -18.61 2.99
C ASP A 69 -2.92 -18.05 2.22
N ILE A 70 -1.99 -17.41 2.94
CA ILE A 70 -0.83 -16.75 2.32
C ILE A 70 0.05 -17.70 1.51
N ALA A 71 0.08 -19.00 1.88
CA ALA A 71 0.83 -20.01 1.14
C ALA A 71 0.23 -20.32 -0.24
N LYS A 72 -1.03 -19.92 -0.47
CA LYS A 72 -1.76 -20.08 -1.74
C LYS A 72 -2.00 -18.74 -2.46
N VAL A 73 -1.26 -17.71 -2.07
CA VAL A 73 -1.31 -16.39 -2.71
C VAL A 73 -0.14 -16.24 -3.67
N SER A 74 -0.44 -15.75 -4.86
CA SER A 74 0.54 -15.22 -5.79
C SER A 74 0.15 -13.81 -6.22
N VAL A 75 1.14 -12.97 -6.48
CA VAL A 75 0.94 -11.59 -6.95
C VAL A 75 1.72 -11.37 -8.23
N SER A 76 1.01 -11.04 -9.31
CA SER A 76 1.60 -10.70 -10.61
C SER A 76 1.53 -9.20 -10.89
N GLY A 77 2.22 -8.76 -11.95
CA GLY A 77 2.24 -7.35 -12.36
C GLY A 77 3.25 -6.50 -11.57
N LEU A 78 4.18 -7.13 -10.87
CA LEU A 78 5.20 -6.46 -10.05
C LEU A 78 6.46 -6.08 -10.83
N GLY A 79 6.50 -6.39 -12.14
CA GLY A 79 7.68 -6.13 -12.97
C GLY A 79 8.79 -7.16 -12.75
N ASP A 80 10.01 -6.77 -13.08
CA ASP A 80 11.19 -7.62 -13.04
C ASP A 80 12.06 -7.34 -11.81
N ARG A 81 12.54 -6.12 -11.63
CA ARG A 81 13.55 -5.77 -10.62
C ARG A 81 12.92 -5.40 -9.29
N PHE A 82 13.54 -5.85 -8.20
CA PHE A 82 13.16 -5.46 -6.85
C PHE A 82 14.38 -5.33 -5.91
N ILE A 83 14.19 -4.57 -4.82
CA ILE A 83 15.11 -4.51 -3.69
C ILE A 83 14.53 -5.39 -2.57
N ASP A 84 15.29 -6.38 -2.11
CA ASP A 84 14.91 -7.29 -1.03
C ASP A 84 15.46 -6.79 0.32
N LYS A 85 14.60 -6.18 1.13
CA LYS A 85 14.97 -5.66 2.45
C LYS A 85 15.22 -6.76 3.47
N VAL A 86 14.73 -7.99 3.24
CA VAL A 86 15.04 -9.14 4.11
C VAL A 86 16.46 -9.63 3.83
N ASN A 87 16.93 -9.51 2.59
CA ASN A 87 18.27 -9.92 2.15
C ASN A 87 19.20 -8.70 1.96
N ASP A 88 19.42 -7.92 3.03
CA ASP A 88 20.36 -6.80 3.09
C ASP A 88 20.13 -5.69 2.05
N ALA A 89 18.88 -5.45 1.63
CA ALA A 89 18.52 -4.51 0.58
C ALA A 89 19.25 -4.77 -0.76
N LYS A 90 19.54 -6.05 -1.06
CA LYS A 90 20.10 -6.45 -2.36
C LYS A 90 19.06 -6.30 -3.46
N GLU A 91 19.51 -5.88 -4.62
CA GLU A 91 18.70 -5.92 -5.83
C GLU A 91 18.70 -7.33 -6.44
N ASP A 92 17.53 -7.78 -6.88
CA ASP A 92 17.34 -9.06 -7.55
C ASP A 92 16.20 -8.96 -8.58
N VAL A 93 15.92 -10.03 -9.31
CA VAL A 93 15.00 -10.06 -10.45
C VAL A 93 13.99 -11.21 -10.34
N LEU A 94 12.70 -10.90 -10.56
CA LEU A 94 11.64 -11.88 -10.78
C LEU A 94 11.77 -12.44 -12.19
N THR A 95 11.89 -13.76 -12.31
CA THR A 95 12.06 -14.44 -13.60
C THR A 95 10.77 -14.52 -14.42
N ASP A 96 9.61 -14.49 -13.77
CA ASP A 96 8.28 -14.59 -14.38
C ASP A 96 7.33 -13.42 -13.99
N GLY A 97 7.84 -12.45 -13.23
CA GLY A 97 7.05 -11.32 -12.73
C GLY A 97 5.99 -11.68 -11.69
N ILE A 98 6.10 -12.86 -11.06
CA ILE A 98 5.17 -13.35 -10.04
C ILE A 98 5.89 -13.49 -8.70
N GLN A 99 5.30 -12.95 -7.63
CA GLN A 99 5.74 -13.12 -6.26
C GLN A 99 4.84 -14.11 -5.51
N THR A 100 5.45 -15.07 -4.81
CA THR A 100 4.81 -15.92 -3.79
C THR A 100 5.35 -15.62 -2.39
N PHE A 101 4.65 -16.01 -1.33
CA PHE A 101 4.99 -15.61 0.04
C PHE A 101 5.21 -16.83 0.97
N PRO A 102 6.28 -17.63 0.76
CA PRO A 102 6.54 -18.82 1.56
C PRO A 102 7.02 -18.51 2.99
N ASP A 103 7.60 -17.33 3.20
CA ASP A 103 8.08 -16.82 4.49
C ASP A 103 8.06 -15.28 4.45
N ARG A 104 8.72 -14.64 5.42
CA ARG A 104 8.88 -13.19 5.50
C ARG A 104 9.37 -12.63 4.16
N THR A 105 8.61 -11.68 3.64
CA THR A 105 8.89 -10.97 2.39
C THR A 105 8.81 -9.48 2.67
N ASP A 106 9.81 -8.71 2.22
CA ASP A 106 9.81 -7.24 2.26
C ASP A 106 10.56 -6.74 1.04
N ARG A 107 9.82 -6.50 -0.05
CA ARG A 107 10.38 -6.21 -1.37
C ARG A 107 9.82 -4.91 -1.94
N VAL A 108 10.70 -4.08 -2.48
CA VAL A 108 10.36 -2.85 -3.22
C VAL A 108 10.54 -3.12 -4.70
N TYR A 109 9.45 -3.18 -5.45
CA TYR A 109 9.46 -3.39 -6.90
C TYR A 109 9.74 -2.07 -7.61
N LEU A 110 10.73 -2.09 -8.51
CA LEU A 110 11.27 -0.88 -9.13
C LEU A 110 10.60 -0.51 -10.45
N ASN A 111 10.07 -1.51 -11.16
CA ASN A 111 9.38 -1.35 -12.45
C ASN A 111 8.02 -2.08 -12.49
N PRO A 112 7.12 -1.88 -11.51
CA PRO A 112 5.82 -2.53 -11.52
C PRO A 112 4.96 -2.06 -12.69
N GLN A 113 3.98 -2.89 -13.06
CA GLN A 113 2.92 -2.47 -13.98
C GLN A 113 1.93 -1.57 -13.22
N ASP A 114 1.11 -0.82 -13.96
CA ASP A 114 0.03 0.00 -13.37
C ASP A 114 -1.05 -0.83 -12.65
N CYS A 115 -1.00 -2.15 -12.74
CA CYS A 115 -1.89 -3.03 -11.99
C CYS A 115 -1.13 -4.23 -11.41
N SER A 116 -1.24 -4.41 -10.09
CA SER A 116 -0.89 -5.67 -9.42
C SER A 116 -2.13 -6.54 -9.25
N VAL A 117 -1.98 -7.84 -9.47
CA VAL A 117 -3.07 -8.80 -9.38
C VAL A 117 -2.76 -9.82 -8.31
N ILE A 118 -3.54 -9.82 -7.24
CA ILE A 118 -3.46 -10.80 -6.16
C ILE A 118 -4.40 -11.95 -6.49
N ASN A 119 -3.84 -13.12 -6.76
CA ASN A 119 -4.57 -14.37 -6.94
C ASN A 119 -4.68 -15.08 -5.58
N ASP A 120 -5.89 -15.23 -5.06
CA ASP A 120 -6.18 -15.91 -3.80
C ASP A 120 -7.00 -17.17 -4.08
N GLU A 121 -6.30 -18.30 -4.19
CA GLU A 121 -6.93 -19.59 -4.49
C GLU A 121 -7.78 -20.10 -3.32
N ALA A 122 -7.43 -19.74 -2.09
CA ALA A 122 -8.13 -20.20 -0.89
C ALA A 122 -9.54 -19.59 -0.78
N LEU A 123 -9.70 -18.32 -1.16
CA LEU A 123 -11.00 -17.65 -1.24
C LEU A 123 -11.62 -17.65 -2.63
N ASN A 124 -10.97 -18.28 -3.62
CA ASN A 124 -11.41 -18.35 -5.02
C ASN A 124 -11.75 -16.96 -5.59
N ARG A 125 -10.83 -16.01 -5.44
CA ARG A 125 -11.02 -14.63 -5.90
C ARG A 125 -9.72 -14.00 -6.38
N ILE A 126 -9.88 -12.89 -7.10
CA ILE A 126 -8.80 -12.01 -7.51
C ILE A 126 -9.04 -10.62 -6.95
N ILE A 127 -7.97 -9.98 -6.45
CA ILE A 127 -7.96 -8.56 -6.11
C ILE A 127 -7.05 -7.85 -7.10
N ALA A 128 -7.62 -6.95 -7.91
CA ALA A 128 -6.86 -6.08 -8.80
C ALA A 128 -6.57 -4.75 -8.10
N VAL A 129 -5.30 -4.36 -8.03
CA VAL A 129 -4.84 -3.13 -7.40
C VAL A 129 -4.27 -2.24 -8.49
N GLY A 130 -4.98 -1.17 -8.83
CA GLY A 130 -4.52 -0.17 -9.79
C GLY A 130 -3.67 0.89 -9.10
N HIS A 131 -2.56 1.27 -9.73
CA HIS A 131 -1.60 2.23 -9.21
C HIS A 131 -1.53 3.44 -10.15
N GLN A 132 -1.60 4.65 -9.59
CA GLN A 132 -1.45 5.89 -10.35
C GLN A 132 -0.43 6.79 -9.66
N HIS A 133 0.33 7.56 -10.45
CA HIS A 133 1.31 8.53 -9.94
C HIS A 133 2.35 7.95 -8.96
N HIS A 134 2.64 6.66 -9.09
CA HIS A 134 3.55 5.92 -8.22
C HIS A 134 4.92 5.70 -8.89
N LEU A 135 5.95 5.50 -8.06
CA LEU A 135 7.27 5.05 -8.53
C LEU A 135 7.51 3.56 -8.26
N ASN A 136 6.97 3.05 -7.15
CA ASN A 136 7.27 1.71 -6.66
C ASN A 136 6.03 1.04 -6.09
N VAL A 137 6.03 -0.29 -6.09
CA VAL A 137 5.07 -1.12 -5.33
C VAL A 137 5.85 -1.86 -4.25
N VAL A 138 5.26 -2.03 -3.07
CA VAL A 138 5.88 -2.80 -1.97
C VAL A 138 5.05 -4.06 -1.72
N GLY A 139 5.72 -5.21 -1.74
CA GLY A 139 5.15 -6.48 -1.31
C GLY A 139 5.71 -6.85 0.05
N TRP A 140 4.85 -6.93 1.05
CA TRP A 140 5.24 -7.21 2.42
C TRP A 140 4.38 -8.30 3.05
N ASN A 141 5.05 -9.29 3.65
CA ASN A 141 4.45 -10.25 4.56
C ASN A 141 5.44 -10.47 5.73
N PRO A 142 5.02 -10.32 6.99
CA PRO A 142 5.92 -10.45 8.14
C PRO A 142 6.43 -11.88 8.36
N GLY A 143 5.73 -12.88 7.84
CA GLY A 143 5.95 -14.28 8.21
C GLY A 143 5.54 -14.57 9.66
N PRO A 144 5.52 -15.85 10.07
CA PRO A 144 5.00 -16.25 11.36
C PRO A 144 5.83 -15.70 12.54
N ALA A 145 7.16 -15.66 12.41
CA ALA A 145 8.04 -15.25 13.50
C ALA A 145 7.91 -13.77 13.86
N LEU A 146 7.86 -12.88 12.86
CA LEU A 146 7.70 -11.45 13.09
C LEU A 146 6.27 -11.13 13.56
N SER A 147 5.27 -11.81 13.00
CA SER A 147 3.86 -11.60 13.38
C SER A 147 3.62 -11.83 14.88
N VAL A 148 4.21 -12.87 15.46
CA VAL A 148 4.09 -13.17 16.90
C VAL A 148 4.70 -12.07 17.78
N SER A 149 5.71 -11.35 17.28
CA SER A 149 6.40 -10.29 18.03
C SER A 149 5.75 -8.91 17.91
N MET A 150 4.86 -8.71 16.94
CA MET A 150 4.17 -7.44 16.70
C MET A 150 2.93 -7.36 17.59
N GLY A 151 3.03 -6.59 18.69
CA GLY A 151 1.97 -6.49 19.69
C GLY A 151 0.67 -5.84 19.23
N ASP A 152 0.65 -5.26 18.03
CA ASP A 152 -0.50 -4.65 17.36
C ASP A 152 -1.07 -5.49 16.21
N MET A 153 -0.45 -6.64 15.86
CA MET A 153 -1.04 -7.64 14.99
C MET A 153 -1.64 -8.77 15.83
N ALA A 154 -2.97 -8.91 15.78
CA ALA A 154 -3.64 -10.07 16.33
C ALA A 154 -3.25 -11.30 15.50
N GLY A 155 -2.61 -12.28 16.14
CA GLY A 155 -2.18 -13.54 15.53
C GLY A 155 -3.32 -14.49 15.16
#